data_AF-A0A7L4KBY1-F1
#
_entry.id   AF-A0A7L4KBY1-F1
#
_cell.length_a   1.000
_cell.length_b   1.000
_cell.length_c   1.000
_cell.angle_alpha   90.00
_cell.angle_beta   90.00
_cell.angle_gamma   90.00
#
_symmetry.space_group_name_H-M   'P 1'
#
loop_
_entity.id
_entity.type
_entity.pdbx_description
1 polymer ?
#
loop_
_entity_poly.entity_id
_entity_poly.type
_entity_poly.pdbx_seq_one_letter_code
_entity_poly.pdbx_strand_id
1 'polypeptide(L)'
;FALQALDVWAMGITLYCFVFGQCPFMDERILSLHNKIKTQALEFPDQPEVTDFLKDLIARMLDKNPESRISVPEIKVLSQYPVLCNSLSQEISGPPPLWHPGRGEKLRKWRLR
;
A
#
# COMPACT_ATOMS: atom_id res chain seq x y z
N PHE A 1 15.56 -9.01 12.00
CA PHE A 1 15.75 -8.85 10.55
C PHE A 1 14.70 -9.60 9.74
N ALA A 2 14.58 -10.93 9.85
CA ALA A 2 13.56 -11.70 9.13
C ALA A 2 12.09 -11.27 9.39
N LEU A 3 11.75 -10.92 10.64
CA LEU A 3 10.40 -10.46 11.00
C LEU A 3 10.01 -9.18 10.24
N GLN A 4 10.92 -8.21 10.09
CA GLN A 4 10.64 -6.98 9.34
C GLN A 4 10.44 -7.24 7.84
N ALA A 5 11.18 -8.20 7.28
CA ALA A 5 10.99 -8.60 5.88
C ALA A 5 9.62 -9.28 5.67
N LEU A 6 9.12 -10.04 6.66
CA LEU A 6 7.78 -10.60 6.63
C LEU A 6 6.70 -9.52 6.71
N ASP A 7 6.90 -8.49 7.54
CA ASP A 7 5.97 -7.36 7.63
C ASP A 7 5.86 -6.59 6.30
N VAL A 8 7.00 -6.34 5.63
CA VAL A 8 7.01 -5.72 4.29
C VAL A 8 6.26 -6.58 3.28
N TRP A 9 6.44 -7.89 3.33
CA TRP A 9 5.71 -8.81 2.46
C TRP A 9 4.20 -8.71 2.67
N ALA A 10 3.74 -8.80 3.92
CA ALA A 10 2.32 -8.70 4.25
C ALA A 10 1.74 -7.34 3.81
N MET A 11 2.51 -6.26 3.95
CA MET A 11 2.13 -4.94 3.48
C MET A 11 2.04 -4.89 1.94
N GLY A 12 2.95 -5.56 1.22
CA GLY A 12 2.93 -5.64 -0.24
C GLY A 12 1.71 -6.40 -0.77
N ILE A 13 1.35 -7.51 -0.12
CA ILE A 13 0.13 -8.27 -0.43
C ILE A 13 -1.09 -7.38 -0.19
N THR A 14 -1.16 -6.70 0.95
CA THR A 14 -2.28 -5.82 1.32
C THR A 14 -2.43 -4.68 0.31
N LEU A 15 -1.33 -4.03 -0.07
CA LEU A 15 -1.32 -2.94 -1.04
C LEU A 15 -1.78 -3.41 -2.42
N TYR A 16 -1.29 -4.57 -2.89
CA TYR A 16 -1.75 -5.16 -4.14
C TYR A 16 -3.27 -5.41 -4.11
N CYS A 17 -3.80 -5.99 -3.03
CA CYS A 17 -5.23 -6.23 -2.87
C CYS A 17 -6.06 -4.93 -2.89
N PHE A 18 -5.57 -3.86 -2.27
CA PHE A 18 -6.27 -2.57 -2.29
C PHE A 18 -6.31 -1.94 -3.68
N VAL A 19 -5.26 -2.11 -4.46
CA VAL A 19 -5.15 -1.52 -5.81
C VAL A 19 -5.94 -2.32 -6.84
N PHE A 20 -5.80 -3.65 -6.84
CA PHE A 20 -6.33 -4.51 -7.89
C PHE A 20 -7.58 -5.30 -7.47
N GLY A 21 -8.00 -5.22 -6.21
CA GLY A 21 -9.18 -5.92 -5.70
C GLY A 21 -9.04 -7.44 -5.59
N GLN A 22 -7.85 -7.98 -5.82
CA GLN A 22 -7.56 -9.42 -5.76
C GLN A 22 -6.18 -9.67 -5.17
N CYS A 23 -5.93 -10.87 -4.65
CA CYS A 23 -4.61 -11.28 -4.15
C CYS A 23 -3.68 -11.65 -5.31
N PRO A 24 -2.35 -11.37 -5.20
CA PRO A 24 -1.40 -11.71 -6.26
C PRO A 24 -1.11 -13.21 -6.36
N PHE A 25 -1.31 -13.96 -5.27
CA PHE A 25 -1.16 -15.42 -5.24
C PHE A 25 -2.34 -16.04 -4.50
N MET A 26 -3.03 -16.97 -5.14
CA MET A 26 -4.15 -17.72 -4.56
C MET A 26 -4.15 -19.17 -5.02
N ASP A 27 -4.54 -20.06 -4.12
CA ASP A 27 -4.82 -21.46 -4.39
C ASP A 27 -5.73 -22.03 -3.29
N GLU A 28 -6.55 -23.02 -3.63
CA GLU A 28 -7.40 -23.71 -2.66
C GLU A 28 -6.58 -24.58 -1.70
N ARG A 29 -5.43 -25.10 -2.16
CA ARG A 29 -4.57 -25.98 -1.36
C ARG A 29 -3.37 -25.22 -0.83
N ILE A 30 -3.18 -25.24 0.48
CA ILE A 30 -2.07 -24.55 1.17
C ILE A 30 -0.70 -24.90 0.57
N LEU A 31 -0.45 -26.18 0.25
CA LEU A 31 0.82 -26.60 -0.34
C LEU A 31 1.04 -26.01 -1.74
N SER A 32 -0.02 -25.91 -2.53
CA SER A 32 0.03 -25.31 -3.87
C SER A 32 0.19 -23.79 -3.79
N LEU A 33 -0.49 -23.14 -2.85
CA LEU A 33 -0.32 -21.73 -2.55
C LEU A 33 1.12 -21.42 -2.14
N HIS A 34 1.69 -22.20 -1.23
CA HIS A 34 3.06 -22.01 -0.78
C HIS A 34 4.09 -22.18 -1.91
N ASN A 35 3.86 -23.16 -2.81
CA ASN A 35 4.69 -23.29 -4.00
C ASN A 35 4.55 -22.07 -4.93
N LYS A 36 3.33 -21.61 -5.21
CA LYS A 36 3.10 -20.39 -6.01
C LYS A 36 3.77 -19.17 -5.39
N ILE A 37 3.66 -18.99 -4.08
CA ILE A 37 4.32 -17.91 -3.35
C ILE A 37 5.84 -17.96 -3.58
N LYS A 38 6.45 -19.14 -3.70
CA LYS A 38 7.90 -19.27 -3.91
C LYS A 38 8.32 -19.15 -5.37
N THR A 39 7.53 -19.64 -6.31
CA THR A 39 7.99 -19.85 -7.71
C THR A 39 7.25 -19.03 -8.74
N GLN A 40 6.02 -18.61 -8.47
CA GLN A 40 5.23 -17.83 -9.43
C GLN A 40 5.71 -16.38 -9.45
N ALA A 41 5.92 -15.87 -10.67
CA ALA A 41 6.18 -14.45 -10.90
C ALA A 41 4.98 -13.60 -10.48
N LEU A 42 5.24 -12.37 -10.04
CA LEU A 42 4.19 -11.39 -9.79
C LEU A 42 3.69 -10.86 -11.12
N GLU A 43 2.38 -10.90 -11.34
CA GLU A 43 1.71 -10.35 -12.51
C GLU A 43 0.82 -9.19 -12.10
N PHE A 44 0.71 -8.17 -12.96
CA PHE A 44 -0.16 -7.02 -12.75
C PHE A 44 -1.28 -7.04 -13.80
N PRO A 45 -2.57 -6.97 -13.39
CA PRO A 45 -3.68 -6.83 -14.32
C PRO A 45 -3.59 -5.54 -15.14
N ASP A 46 -4.20 -5.54 -16.32
CA ASP A 46 -4.28 -4.35 -17.18
C ASP A 46 -5.13 -3.22 -16.55
N GLN A 47 -6.03 -3.57 -15.61
CA GLN A 47 -6.92 -2.62 -14.94
C GLN A 47 -6.95 -2.84 -13.42
N PRO A 48 -7.00 -1.76 -12.60
CA PRO A 48 -6.92 -0.35 -13.03
C PRO A 48 -5.51 0.03 -13.51
N GLU A 49 -5.44 1.02 -14.40
CA GLU A 49 -4.15 1.60 -14.80
C GLU A 49 -3.53 2.33 -13.61
N VAL A 50 -2.30 1.98 -13.29
CA VAL A 50 -1.53 2.58 -12.19
C VAL A 50 -0.14 2.93 -12.66
N THR A 51 0.50 3.85 -11.93
CA THR A 51 1.85 4.30 -12.25
C THR A 51 2.87 3.15 -12.18
N ASP A 52 3.87 3.19 -13.05
CA ASP A 52 4.97 2.21 -13.02
C ASP A 52 5.73 2.25 -11.69
N PHE A 53 5.78 3.41 -11.04
CA PHE A 53 6.33 3.55 -9.69
C PHE A 53 5.60 2.66 -8.66
N LEU A 54 4.26 2.62 -8.70
CA LEU A 54 3.51 1.78 -7.78
C LEU A 54 3.73 0.30 -8.06
N LYS A 55 3.81 -0.10 -9.34
CA LYS A 55 4.13 -1.47 -9.74
C LYS A 55 5.52 -1.87 -9.26
N ASP A 56 6.52 -1.01 -9.45
CA ASP A 56 7.89 -1.23 -8.98
C ASP A 56 7.95 -1.39 -7.45
N LEU A 57 7.29 -0.49 -6.71
CA LEU A 57 7.23 -0.57 -5.26
C LEU A 57 6.64 -1.90 -4.79
N ILE A 58 5.49 -2.30 -5.34
CA ILE A 58 4.85 -3.58 -4.99
C ILE A 58 5.77 -4.77 -5.36
N ALA A 59 6.41 -4.74 -6.52
CA ALA A 59 7.34 -5.80 -6.95
C ALA A 59 8.52 -5.93 -5.98
N ARG A 60 9.10 -4.82 -5.52
CA ARG A 60 10.21 -4.82 -4.55
C ARG A 60 9.77 -5.26 -3.15
N MET A 61 8.54 -4.98 -2.74
CA MET A 61 7.96 -5.46 -1.48
C MET A 61 7.68 -6.98 -1.53
N LEU A 62 7.35 -7.49 -2.71
CA LEU A 62 7.05 -8.90 -2.97
C LEU A 62 8.22 -9.69 -3.58
N ASP A 63 9.45 -9.19 -3.42
CA ASP A 63 10.65 -9.94 -3.76
C ASP A 63 10.71 -11.23 -2.92
N LYS A 64 10.93 -12.36 -3.58
CA LYS A 64 11.00 -13.69 -2.95
C LYS A 64 12.22 -13.83 -2.07
N ASN A 65 13.32 -13.16 -2.42
CA ASN A 65 14.52 -13.16 -1.60
C ASN A 65 14.39 -12.10 -0.49
N PRO A 66 14.32 -12.50 0.80
CA PRO A 66 14.17 -11.56 1.90
C PRO A 66 15.40 -10.65 2.10
N GLU A 67 16.57 -11.01 1.57
CA GLU A 67 17.79 -10.19 1.67
C GLU A 67 17.81 -9.03 0.67
N SER A 68 17.20 -9.19 -0.50
CA SER A 68 17.06 -8.13 -1.52
C SER A 68 15.72 -7.40 -1.47
N ARG A 69 14.75 -7.92 -0.70
CA ARG A 69 13.45 -7.28 -0.48
C ARG A 69 13.64 -5.91 0.14
N ILE A 70 12.90 -4.92 -0.40
CA ILE A 70 12.97 -3.53 0.10
C ILE A 70 12.66 -3.48 1.60
N SER A 71 13.44 -2.69 2.33
CA SER A 71 13.27 -2.50 3.76
C SER A 71 12.38 -1.30 4.09
N VAL A 72 11.74 -1.29 5.26
CA VAL A 72 10.89 -0.16 5.71
C VAL A 72 11.61 1.20 5.69
N PRO A 73 12.90 1.32 6.08
CA PRO A 73 13.65 2.57 5.93
C PRO A 73 13.75 3.05 4.48
N GLU A 74 13.95 2.15 3.50
CA GLU A 74 14.04 2.51 2.08
C GLU A 74 12.70 2.96 1.51
N ILE A 75 11.59 2.34 1.95
CA ILE A 75 10.23 2.78 1.60
C ILE A 75 10.01 4.24 2.05
N LYS A 76 10.47 4.61 3.26
CA LYS A 76 10.35 5.99 3.77
C LYS A 76 11.17 7.00 2.97
N VAL A 77 12.33 6.59 2.44
CA VAL A 77 13.16 7.45 1.58
C VAL A 77 12.50 7.69 0.22
N LEU A 78 11.85 6.69 -0.38
CA LEU A 78 11.06 6.87 -1.61
C LEU A 78 9.89 7.84 -1.42
N SER A 79 9.25 7.82 -0.25
CA SER A 79 8.21 8.79 0.12
C SER A 79 8.75 10.22 0.36
N GLN A 80 10.04 10.39 0.61
CA GLN A 80 10.68 11.69 0.84
C GLN A 80 11.16 12.38 -0.43
N TYR A 81 11.12 11.74 -1.61
CA TYR A 81 11.36 12.44 -2.87
C TYR A 81 10.13 13.30 -3.26
N PRO A 82 10.27 14.64 -3.30
CA PRO A 82 9.15 15.58 -3.22
C PRO A 82 8.37 15.80 -4.53
N VAL A 83 8.55 14.97 -5.56
CA VAL A 83 7.86 15.19 -6.86
C VAL A 83 6.38 14.80 -6.84
N LEU A 84 5.89 14.11 -5.82
CA LEU A 84 4.46 13.72 -5.71
C LEU A 84 3.70 14.29 -4.49
N CYS A 85 4.38 14.97 -3.54
CA CYS A 85 3.76 15.39 -2.27
C CYS A 85 3.27 16.86 -2.24
N ASN A 86 3.47 17.63 -3.33
CA ASN A 86 3.08 19.05 -3.37
C ASN A 86 1.56 19.28 -3.45
N SER A 87 0.75 18.26 -3.73
CA SER A 87 -0.71 18.43 -3.89
C SER A 87 -1.52 18.13 -2.62
N LEU A 88 -0.95 17.45 -1.61
CA LEU A 88 -1.67 17.06 -0.38
C LEU A 88 -1.22 17.79 0.88
N SER A 89 -0.11 18.54 0.83
CA SER A 89 0.39 19.28 1.99
C SER A 89 -0.26 20.66 2.18
N GLN A 90 -1.06 21.15 1.22
CA GLN A 90 -1.70 22.46 1.33
C GLN A 90 -2.97 22.46 2.22
N GLU A 91 -3.55 21.30 2.58
CA GLU A 91 -4.80 21.28 3.37
C GLU A 91 -4.63 21.06 4.88
N ILE A 92 -3.43 20.73 5.39
CA ILE A 92 -3.24 20.39 6.82
C ILE A 92 -2.53 21.51 7.61
N SER A 93 -2.22 22.65 6.99
CA SER A 93 -1.62 23.82 7.65
C SER A 93 -2.64 24.80 8.26
N GLY A 94 -3.81 24.32 8.67
CA GLY A 94 -4.75 25.11 9.49
C GLY A 94 -4.63 24.73 10.96
N PRO A 95 -4.59 25.68 11.91
CA PRO A 95 -4.68 25.32 13.32
C PRO A 95 -5.99 24.54 13.57
N PRO A 96 -5.98 23.50 14.42
CA PRO A 96 -7.16 22.69 14.67
C PRO A 96 -8.31 23.58 15.15
N PRO A 97 -9.55 23.36 14.67
CA PRO A 97 -10.68 24.22 15.02
C PRO A 97 -10.91 24.17 16.54
N LEU A 98 -10.89 25.35 17.18
CA LEU A 98 -11.24 25.51 18.59
C LEU A 98 -12.67 24.98 18.81
N TRP A 99 -12.80 24.06 19.77
CA TRP A 99 -14.05 23.40 20.10
C TRP A 99 -15.05 24.43 20.66
N HIS A 100 -16.08 24.78 19.89
CA HIS A 100 -17.21 25.58 20.38
C HIS A 100 -18.42 24.66 20.62
N PRO A 101 -18.98 24.62 21.84
CA PRO A 101 -20.14 23.79 22.12
C PRO A 101 -21.37 24.40 21.45
N GLY A 102 -21.85 23.82 20.35
CA GLY A 102 -23.09 24.28 19.70
C GLY A 102 -23.33 23.97 18.22
N ARG A 103 -22.64 23.01 17.59
CA ARG A 103 -22.89 22.67 16.17
C ARG A 103 -23.11 21.18 15.93
N GLY A 104 -24.25 20.68 16.39
CA GLY A 104 -24.66 19.28 16.30
C GLY A 104 -25.34 18.81 15.01
N GLU A 105 -25.35 19.58 13.91
CA GLU A 105 -26.20 19.23 12.74
C GLU A 105 -25.52 19.10 11.37
N LYS A 106 -24.22 19.36 11.22
CA LYS A 106 -23.56 19.29 9.89
C LYS A 106 -22.76 18.01 9.60
N LEU A 107 -22.82 16.98 10.46
CA LEU A 107 -22.10 15.72 10.24
C LEU A 107 -22.89 14.64 9.48
N ARG A 108 -24.14 14.92 9.08
CA ARG A 108 -24.96 13.94 8.33
C ARG A 108 -24.83 14.00 6.80
N LYS A 109 -24.07 14.95 6.24
CA LYS A 109 -23.92 15.10 4.78
C LYS A 109 -22.67 14.46 4.16
N TRP A 110 -21.82 13.82 4.97
CA TRP A 110 -20.56 13.21 4.51
C TRP A 110 -20.56 11.67 4.51
N ARG A 111 -21.72 11.00 4.56
CA ARG A 111 -21.82 9.53 4.49
C ARG A 111 -22.56 9.00 3.25
N LEU A 112 -22.86 9.83 2.27
CA LEU A 112 -23.41 9.36 0.97
C LEU A 112 -22.87 10.21 -0.18
N ARG A 113 -21.59 10.01 -0.51
CA ARG A 113 -21.03 10.11 -1.87
C ARG A 113 -19.97 9.03 -2.02
#